data_AF-A0A222VVA2-F1
#
_entry.id   AF-A0A222VVA2-F1
#
_cell.length_a   1.000
_cell.length_b   1.000
_cell.length_c   1.000
_cell.angle_alpha   90.00
_cell.angle_beta   90.00
_cell.angle_gamma   90.00
#
_symmetry.space_group_name_H-M   'P 1'
#
loop_
_entity.id
_entity.type
_entity.pdbx_description
1 polymer ?
#
loop_
_entity_poly.entity_id
_entity_poly.type
_entity_poly.pdbx_seq_one_letter_code
_entity_poly.pdbx_strand_id
1 'polypeptide(L)' 'MSSRNPLRWAGRWADWFEWRGVYVPGEDNRVVDPWRDWGWLIVAWLATLALFILFFAFAV' A
#
# COMPACT_ATOMS: atom_id res chain seq x y z
N MET A 1 -1.36 21.47 -18.80
CA MET A 1 -2.52 21.18 -17.92
C MET A 1 -2.06 20.27 -16.79
N SER A 2 -1.94 20.81 -15.58
CA SER A 2 -1.55 20.01 -14.41
C SER A 2 -2.77 19.19 -13.96
N SER A 3 -2.90 17.99 -14.50
CA SER A 3 -3.85 16.99 -14.02
C SER A 3 -3.40 16.58 -12.62
N ARG A 4 -4.00 17.20 -11.60
CA ARG A 4 -3.87 16.77 -10.20
C ARG A 4 -4.64 15.47 -10.05
N ASN A 5 -4.07 14.37 -10.53
CA ASN A 5 -4.63 13.05 -10.32
C ASN A 5 -4.27 12.63 -8.88
N PRO A 6 -5.23 12.62 -7.94
CA PRO A 6 -4.97 12.34 -6.52
C PRO A 6 -4.38 10.93 -6.31
N LEU A 7 -4.62 10.01 -7.24
CA LEU A 7 -4.09 8.65 -7.23
C LEU A 7 -2.59 8.57 -7.54
N ARG A 8 -1.97 9.64 -8.07
CA ARG A 8 -0.50 9.67 -8.28
C ARG A 8 0.30 9.54 -7.00
N TRP A 9 -0.28 9.95 -5.86
CA TRP A 9 0.38 9.75 -4.58
C TRP A 9 0.42 8.27 -4.23
N ALA A 10 -0.72 7.55 -4.34
CA ALA A 10 -0.77 6.11 -4.11
C ALA A 10 0.20 5.33 -5.01
N GLY A 11 0.32 5.70 -6.30
CA GLY A 11 1.30 5.11 -7.21
C GLY A 11 2.76 5.33 -6.76
N ARG A 12 3.11 6.53 -6.29
CA ARG A 12 4.47 6.77 -5.77
C ARG A 12 4.77 6.01 -4.47
N TRP A 13 3.76 5.80 -3.62
CA TRP A 13 3.91 4.92 -2.46
C TRP A 13 4.12 3.47 -2.87
N ALA A 14 3.46 3.03 -3.94
CA ALA A 14 3.68 1.72 -4.55
C ALA A 14 5.11 1.52 -5.01
N ASP A 15 5.57 2.43 -5.86
CA ASP A 15 6.90 2.38 -6.45
C ASP A 15 7.98 2.43 -5.36
N TRP A 16 7.79 3.26 -4.32
CA TRP A 16 8.70 3.35 -3.18
C TRP A 16 8.75 2.04 -2.38
N PHE A 17 7.62 1.36 -2.22
CA PHE A 17 7.55 0.10 -1.46
C PHE A 17 8.16 -1.07 -2.26
N GLU A 18 7.93 -1.11 -3.57
CA GLU A 18 8.59 -2.07 -4.47
C GLU A 18 10.12 -1.91 -4.42
N TRP A 19 10.62 -0.68 -4.52
CA TRP A 19 12.05 -0.35 -4.45
C TRP A 19 12.70 -0.68 -3.10
N ARG A 20 11.94 -0.64 -2.00
CA ARG A 20 12.43 -0.90 -0.64
C ARG A 20 12.53 -2.39 -0.29
N GLY A 21 12.19 -3.27 -1.22
CA GLY A 21 12.59 -4.68 -1.14
C GLY A 21 11.47 -5.68 -1.34
N VAL A 22 10.46 -5.39 -2.18
CA VAL A 22 9.30 -6.30 -2.31
C VAL A 22 9.27 -7.15 -3.57
N TYR A 23 9.91 -6.72 -4.65
CA TYR A 23 9.93 -7.51 -5.89
C TYR A 23 11.34 -7.54 -6.50
N VAL A 24 11.96 -8.73 -6.49
CA VAL A 24 13.14 -9.04 -7.28
C VAL A 24 12.65 -9.97 -8.39
N PRO A 25 12.62 -9.52 -9.65
CA PRO A 25 12.23 -10.38 -10.77
C PRO A 25 13.19 -11.56 -10.88
N GLY A 26 12.67 -12.79 -10.86
CA GLY A 26 13.44 -14.03 -11.06
C GLY A 26 13.68 -14.89 -9.82
N GLU A 27 13.15 -14.50 -8.65
CA GLU A 27 13.33 -15.24 -7.39
C GLU A 27 12.05 -16.01 -6.97
N ASP A 28 11.54 -16.88 -7.85
CA ASP A 28 10.23 -17.53 -7.67
C ASP A 28 10.21 -18.67 -6.64
N ASN A 29 11.37 -19.10 -6.13
CA ASN A 29 11.50 -20.32 -5.30
C ASN A 29 11.97 -20.06 -3.86
N ARG A 30 11.85 -18.82 -3.38
CA ARG A 30 12.24 -18.44 -2.02
C ARG A 30 11.13 -18.69 -1.00
N VAL A 31 11.49 -18.77 0.28
CA VAL A 31 10.54 -18.83 1.39
C VAL A 31 9.67 -17.57 1.42
N VAL A 32 8.36 -17.76 1.62
CA VAL A 32 7.37 -16.67 1.76
C VAL A 32 7.83 -15.74 2.88
N ASP A 33 7.92 -14.44 2.56
CA ASP A 33 8.19 -13.39 3.53
C ASP A 33 6.90 -12.59 3.72
N PRO A 34 6.21 -12.75 4.86
CA PRO A 34 4.90 -12.15 5.08
C PRO A 34 4.86 -10.64 4.89
N TRP A 35 5.92 -9.94 5.31
CA TRP A 35 6.00 -8.47 5.20
C TRP A 35 6.20 -8.02 3.78
N ARG A 36 6.91 -8.83 3.00
CA ARG A 36 7.15 -8.61 1.59
C ARG A 36 5.91 -8.90 0.75
N ASP A 37 5.37 -10.11 0.90
CA ASP A 37 4.35 -10.65 0.00
C ASP A 37 2.95 -10.11 0.33
N TRP A 38 2.68 -9.76 1.60
CA TRP A 38 1.37 -9.28 2.05
C TRP A 38 1.38 -7.84 2.58
N GLY A 39 2.53 -7.14 2.51
CA GLY A 39 2.67 -5.78 3.03
C GLY A 39 1.61 -4.82 2.49
N TRP A 40 1.27 -4.94 1.21
CA TRP A 40 0.20 -4.16 0.58
C TRP A 40 -1.19 -4.43 1.12
N LEU A 41 -1.50 -5.70 1.38
CA LEU A 41 -2.77 -6.09 1.98
C LEU A 41 -2.91 -5.47 3.38
N ILE A 42 -1.83 -5.47 4.15
CA ILE A 42 -1.78 -4.88 5.50
C ILE A 42 -1.95 -3.36 5.42
N VAL A 43 -1.24 -2.67 4.52
CA VAL A 43 -1.36 -1.21 4.33
C VAL A 43 -2.78 -0.83 3.91
N ALA A 44 -3.36 -1.52 2.93
CA ALA A 44 -4.72 -1.28 2.48
C ALA A 44 -5.75 -1.52 3.59
N TRP A 45 -5.53 -2.57 4.38
CA TRP A 45 -6.38 -2.90 5.53
C TRP A 45 -6.31 -1.81 6.61
N LEU A 46 -5.11 -1.37 7.01
CA LEU A 46 -4.92 -0.31 8.00
C LEU A 46 -5.50 1.04 7.52
N ALA A 47 -5.29 1.38 6.25
CA ALA A 47 -5.85 2.60 5.67
C ALA A 47 -7.38 2.57 5.69
N THR A 48 -7.98 1.44 5.31
CA THR A 48 -9.44 1.25 5.35
C THR A 48 -9.98 1.35 6.77
N LEU A 49 -9.32 0.69 7.73
CA LEU A 49 -9.70 0.74 9.14
C LEU A 49 -9.61 2.15 9.70
N ALA A 50 -8.55 2.89 9.38
CA ALA A 50 -8.39 4.28 9.81
C ALA A 50 -9.49 5.18 9.23
N LEU A 51 -9.79 5.07 7.93
CA LEU A 51 -10.89 5.80 7.30
C LEU A 51 -12.25 5.45 7.92
N PHE A 52 -12.48 4.17 8.21
CA PHE A 52 -13.68 3.72 8.88
C PHE A 52 -13.84 4.37 10.26
N ILE A 53 -12.81 4.32 11.10
CA ILE A 53 -12.81 4.95 12.42
C ILE A 53 -13.09 6.45 12.32
N LEU A 54 -12.38 7.15 11.42
CA LEU A 54 -12.56 8.59 11.22
C LEU A 54 -13.98 8.93 10.76
N PHE A 55 -14.54 8.14 9.83
CA PHE A 55 -15.90 8.32 9.36
C PHE A 55 -16.92 8.25 10.52
N PHE A 56 -16.83 7.22 11.37
CA PHE A 56 -17.73 7.09 12.52
C PHE A 56 -17.45 8.14 13.61
N ALA A 57 -16.19 8.56 13.79
CA ALA A 57 -15.85 9.61 14.75
C ALA A 57 -16.43 10.98 14.36
N PHE A 58 -16.53 11.29 13.07
CA PHE A 58 -17.13 12.53 12.57
C PHE A 58 -18.65 12.43 12.34
N ALA A 59 -19.22 11.23 12.35
CA ALA A 59 -20.66 11.01 12.18
C ALA A 59 -21.47 11.21 13.48
N VAL A 60 -20.81 11.66 14.55
CA VAL A 60 -21.39 12.05 15.86
C VAL A 60 -21.47 13.56 15.96
#